data_AF-A0A6N8WBZ4-F1
#
_entry.id   AF-A0A6N8WBZ4-F1
#
_cell.length_a   1.000
_cell.length_b   1.000
_cell.length_c   1.000
_cell.angle_alpha   90.00
_cell.angle_beta   90.00
_cell.angle_gamma   90.00
#
_symmetry.space_group_name_H-M   'P 1'
#
loop_
_entity.id
_entity.type
_entity.pdbx_description
1 polymer ?
#
loop_
_entity_poly.entity_id
_entity_poly.type
_entity_poly.pdbx_seq_one_letter_code
_entity_poly.pdbx_strand_id
1 'polypeptide(L)'
;MTASIQINQSVVDEEPGRQSPAMEPAASFRGRFLQIHRILGRLMRALSPLAVQTTSPAPEVREDRAAQETAQYSPFRRRGRDSEFVVIGLGRFGTAVATTLVENGRTVLAIDSDHDRVQALSGELPHVVQLDATNIDALRQAGVETFDTGLVCIGTDFENNLLATVLLRQLGVQRVIAKALTITQREILLKVGADEVILPEHEAGRRLGRKMAVDHLVDYLEVSNDVGVVELLAPPSTWEHSLSELSLRQRYGLTVIAVRRGDDLIVSPSAGFRLKEEDIVVVLGRMEDAERMRQ
;
A
#
# COMPACT_ATOMS: atom_id res chain seq x y z
N MET A 1 -74.84 7.16 -14.51
CA MET A 1 -74.31 8.20 -15.42
C MET A 1 -72.86 8.45 -15.06
N THR A 2 -71.93 7.86 -15.81
CA THR A 2 -70.52 8.23 -15.71
C THR A 2 -69.99 8.15 -17.14
N ALA A 3 -69.71 9.33 -17.70
CA ALA A 3 -69.23 9.51 -19.06
C ALA A 3 -67.70 9.52 -19.09
N SER A 4 -67.21 8.95 -20.17
CA SER A 4 -65.83 8.75 -20.60
C SER A 4 -65.07 10.04 -20.87
N ILE A 5 -63.74 9.98 -20.74
CA ILE A 5 -62.80 10.76 -21.57
C ILE A 5 -61.65 9.83 -22.03
N GLN A 6 -61.59 9.59 -23.34
CA GLN A 6 -60.49 9.00 -24.12
C GLN A 6 -59.43 10.06 -24.43
N ILE A 7 -58.15 9.69 -24.51
CA ILE A 7 -57.17 10.16 -25.53
C ILE A 7 -56.09 9.05 -25.67
N ASN A 8 -56.15 8.18 -26.68
CA ASN A 8 -55.72 8.27 -28.09
C ASN A 8 -54.30 7.71 -28.32
N GLN A 9 -54.25 6.60 -29.06
CA GLN A 9 -53.05 6.02 -29.66
C GLN A 9 -52.73 6.78 -30.95
N SER A 10 -51.45 7.11 -31.15
CA SER A 10 -50.91 7.43 -32.47
C SER A 10 -49.65 6.61 -32.67
N VAL A 11 -49.78 5.66 -33.61
CA VAL A 11 -48.74 4.85 -34.22
C VAL A 11 -47.77 5.78 -34.97
N VAL A 12 -46.46 5.56 -34.79
CA VAL A 12 -45.43 6.05 -35.72
C VAL A 12 -44.44 4.92 -35.95
N ASP A 13 -44.15 4.74 -37.24
CA ASP A 13 -43.42 3.69 -37.93
C ASP A 13 -42.05 3.29 -37.33
N GLU A 14 -41.78 1.98 -37.30
CA GLU A 14 -40.43 1.43 -37.07
C GLU A 14 -39.61 1.46 -38.37
N GLU A 15 -38.57 2.29 -38.43
CA GLU A 15 -37.42 2.06 -39.32
C GLU A 15 -36.34 1.22 -38.61
N PRO A 16 -35.66 0.29 -39.31
CA PRO A 16 -34.62 -0.54 -38.71
C PRO A 16 -33.28 0.20 -38.73
N GLY A 17 -32.83 0.69 -37.56
CA GLY A 17 -31.59 1.44 -37.42
C GLY A 17 -30.72 1.02 -36.24
N ARG A 18 -29.50 0.54 -36.57
CA ARG A 18 -28.27 0.42 -35.76
C ARG A 18 -28.20 -0.67 -34.69
N GLN A 19 -27.55 -1.77 -35.08
CA GLN A 19 -26.88 -2.68 -34.15
C GLN A 19 -25.81 -1.92 -33.34
N SER A 20 -25.94 -1.92 -32.02
CA SER A 20 -24.87 -1.55 -31.10
C SER A 20 -23.75 -2.60 -31.17
N PRO A 21 -22.46 -2.21 -31.16
CA PRO A 21 -21.39 -3.20 -31.13
C PRO A 21 -21.41 -3.92 -29.78
N ALA A 22 -21.42 -5.25 -29.84
CA ALA A 22 -21.39 -6.13 -28.68
C ALA A 22 -20.15 -5.84 -27.82
N MET A 23 -20.35 -5.67 -26.51
CA MET A 23 -19.25 -5.70 -25.54
C MET A 23 -18.65 -7.11 -25.50
N GLU A 24 -17.37 -7.23 -25.81
CA GLU A 24 -16.58 -8.45 -25.60
C GLU A 24 -16.54 -8.85 -24.12
N PRO A 25 -16.57 -10.16 -23.80
CA PRO A 25 -16.69 -10.63 -22.43
C PRO A 25 -15.36 -10.57 -21.65
N ALA A 26 -15.45 -10.05 -20.43
CA ALA A 26 -14.72 -10.24 -19.17
C ALA A 26 -13.54 -11.25 -19.02
N ALA A 27 -12.72 -11.52 -20.04
CA ALA A 27 -11.57 -12.42 -19.98
C ALA A 27 -10.22 -11.69 -19.76
N SER A 28 -10.18 -10.36 -19.78
CA SER A 28 -8.91 -9.59 -19.75
C SER A 28 -8.39 -9.23 -18.35
N PHE A 29 -9.08 -9.57 -17.26
CA PHE A 29 -8.76 -9.08 -15.92
C PHE A 29 -7.64 -9.87 -15.20
N ARG A 30 -7.46 -11.16 -15.50
CA ARG A 30 -6.41 -12.00 -14.86
C ARG A 30 -5.01 -11.81 -15.45
N GLY A 31 -4.89 -11.29 -16.69
CA GLY A 31 -3.60 -11.15 -17.38
C GLY A 31 -2.79 -9.92 -16.93
N ARG A 32 -3.46 -8.84 -16.52
CA ARG A 32 -2.81 -7.54 -16.25
C ARG A 32 -2.04 -7.48 -14.92
N PHE A 33 -2.47 -8.24 -13.91
CA PHE A 33 -1.85 -8.23 -12.57
C PHE A 33 -0.47 -8.95 -12.51
N LEU A 34 -0.14 -9.77 -13.52
CA LEU A 34 1.12 -10.51 -13.62
C LEU A 34 2.26 -9.67 -14.24
N GLN A 35 1.99 -8.43 -14.65
CA GLN A 35 2.80 -7.72 -15.65
C GLN A 35 3.91 -6.86 -15.04
N ILE A 36 3.62 -6.09 -13.98
CA ILE A 36 4.65 -5.36 -13.20
C ILE A 36 5.67 -6.33 -12.57
N HIS A 37 5.23 -7.47 -12.04
CA HIS A 37 6.14 -8.47 -11.47
C HIS A 37 7.12 -9.04 -12.51
N ARG A 38 6.75 -9.12 -13.79
CA ARG A 38 7.66 -9.54 -14.86
C ARG A 38 8.69 -8.47 -15.21
N ILE A 39 8.30 -7.19 -15.20
CA ILE A 39 9.21 -6.06 -15.41
C ILE A 39 10.20 -5.97 -14.24
N LEU A 40 9.72 -5.98 -12.99
CA LEU A 40 10.56 -6.07 -11.79
C LEU A 40 11.46 -7.30 -11.81
N GLY A 41 10.93 -8.46 -12.20
CA GLY A 41 11.70 -9.69 -12.32
C GLY A 41 12.78 -9.62 -13.40
N ARG A 42 12.59 -8.85 -14.49
CA ARG A 42 13.61 -8.60 -15.52
C ARG A 42 14.60 -7.51 -15.11
N LEU A 43 14.14 -6.44 -14.45
CA LEU A 43 15.00 -5.39 -13.89
C LEU A 43 15.91 -5.93 -12.79
N MET A 44 15.36 -6.71 -11.84
CA MET A 44 16.14 -7.35 -10.78
C MET A 44 17.18 -8.31 -11.35
N ARG A 45 16.85 -9.04 -12.41
CA ARG A 45 17.80 -9.91 -13.13
C ARG A 45 18.86 -9.12 -13.91
N ALA A 46 18.50 -7.97 -14.49
CA ALA A 46 19.43 -7.08 -15.19
C ALA A 46 20.38 -6.34 -14.24
N LEU A 47 19.95 -6.08 -12.98
CA LEU A 47 20.76 -5.44 -11.94
C LEU A 47 21.62 -6.41 -11.12
N SER A 48 21.36 -7.73 -11.20
CA SER A 48 22.10 -8.76 -10.47
C SER A 48 23.62 -8.85 -10.80
N PRO A 49 24.12 -8.53 -12.01
CA PRO A 49 25.56 -8.60 -12.27
C PRO A 49 26.38 -7.45 -11.67
N LEU A 50 25.75 -6.35 -11.21
CA LEU A 50 26.47 -5.18 -10.70
C LEU A 50 26.87 -5.26 -9.21
N ALA A 51 26.50 -6.33 -8.51
CA ALA A 51 26.79 -6.48 -7.08
C ALA A 51 28.09 -7.26 -6.76
N VAL A 52 28.87 -7.70 -7.75
CA VAL A 52 30.09 -8.49 -7.51
C VAL A 52 31.21 -8.04 -8.44
N GLN A 53 31.97 -7.02 -8.02
CA GLN A 53 33.43 -6.88 -8.22
C GLN A 53 33.91 -5.47 -7.83
N THR A 54 34.27 -5.32 -6.55
CA THR A 54 35.36 -4.43 -6.11
C THR A 54 35.98 -5.03 -4.85
N THR A 55 36.82 -6.05 -5.01
CA THR A 55 37.85 -6.37 -4.02
C THR A 55 39.06 -5.49 -4.31
N SER A 56 39.32 -4.52 -3.43
CA SER A 56 40.65 -3.90 -3.31
C SER A 56 40.95 -3.65 -1.84
N PRO A 57 42.19 -3.87 -1.38
CA PRO A 57 42.52 -4.08 0.01
C PRO A 57 42.55 -2.77 0.80
N ALA A 58 42.15 -2.86 2.07
CA ALA A 58 42.15 -1.74 3.02
C ALA A 58 43.58 -1.20 3.26
N PRO A 59 43.77 0.11 3.38
CA PRO A 59 44.94 0.65 4.06
C PRO A 59 44.65 0.75 5.57
N GLU A 60 45.56 0.20 6.38
CA GLU A 60 45.59 0.40 7.82
C GLU A 60 46.07 1.82 8.19
N VAL A 61 45.70 2.22 9.42
CA VAL A 61 46.21 3.28 10.29
C VAL A 61 45.68 4.72 10.11
N ARG A 62 44.80 5.15 11.03
CA ARG A 62 45.09 6.07 12.17
C ARG A 62 43.79 6.60 12.76
N GLU A 63 43.44 6.10 13.95
CA GLU A 63 42.50 6.75 14.87
C GLU A 63 43.11 8.08 15.33
N ASP A 64 42.39 9.19 15.18
CA ASP A 64 42.23 10.16 16.27
C ASP A 64 41.24 11.31 15.92
N ARG A 65 40.24 11.46 16.79
CA ARG A 65 39.70 12.73 17.32
C ARG A 65 38.70 13.61 16.53
N ALA A 66 38.17 13.21 15.37
CA ALA A 66 37.08 13.99 14.73
C ALA A 66 35.68 13.35 14.80
N ALA A 67 35.53 12.15 15.37
CA ALA A 67 34.29 11.35 15.29
C ALA A 67 33.34 11.50 16.50
N GLN A 68 33.59 12.40 17.45
CA GLN A 68 32.79 12.50 18.68
C GLN A 68 31.61 13.49 18.61
N GLU A 69 31.44 14.29 17.55
CA GLU A 69 30.36 15.30 17.50
C GLU A 69 29.30 15.09 16.41
N THR A 70 29.37 14.04 15.60
CA THR A 70 28.34 13.72 14.57
C THR A 70 27.40 12.57 14.93
N ALA A 71 27.51 12.02 16.15
CA ALA A 71 26.72 10.87 16.60
C ALA A 71 25.34 11.19 17.18
N GLN A 72 24.80 12.41 16.99
CA GLN A 72 23.53 12.83 17.62
C GLN A 72 22.32 12.94 16.66
N TYR A 73 22.45 12.58 15.39
CA TYR A 73 21.27 12.42 14.52
C TYR A 73 21.37 11.16 13.66
N SER A 74 20.84 10.07 14.19
CA SER A 74 20.50 8.87 13.42
C SER A 74 19.04 8.52 13.72
N PRO A 75 18.09 8.74 12.77
CA PRO A 75 16.69 8.39 12.96
C PRO A 75 16.45 6.88 12.95
N PHE A 76 17.49 6.07 12.71
CA PHE A 76 17.42 4.62 12.72
C PHE A 76 18.35 4.04 13.79
N ARG A 77 17.86 4.00 15.03
CA ARG A 77 18.44 3.12 16.04
C ARG A 77 18.15 1.68 15.63
N ARG A 78 19.14 0.99 15.06
CA ARG A 78 19.16 -0.48 15.03
C ARG A 78 19.20 -0.98 16.48
N ARG A 79 18.13 -1.64 16.94
CA ARG A 79 18.23 -2.71 17.94
C ARG A 79 17.73 -3.99 17.30
N GLY A 80 18.66 -4.89 17.00
CA GLY A 80 18.32 -6.31 16.90
C GLY A 80 17.98 -6.83 18.28
N ARG A 81 16.72 -7.21 18.46
CA ARG A 81 16.16 -8.23 19.36
C ARG A 81 14.73 -8.44 18.87
N ASP A 82 14.26 -9.66 18.93
CA ASP A 82 12.96 -10.08 18.39
C ASP A 82 11.86 -9.15 18.90
N SER A 83 11.36 -8.26 18.03
CA SER A 83 10.31 -7.31 18.42
C SER A 83 9.06 -8.12 18.76
N GLU A 84 8.62 -8.01 20.00
CA GLU A 84 7.43 -8.70 20.50
C GLU A 84 6.23 -7.79 20.35
N PHE A 85 5.14 -8.36 19.83
CA PHE A 85 3.91 -7.63 19.54
C PHE A 85 2.75 -8.18 20.36
N VAL A 86 1.92 -7.28 20.88
CA VAL A 86 0.58 -7.63 21.32
C VAL A 86 -0.43 -7.11 20.29
N VAL A 87 -1.35 -7.95 19.84
CA VAL A 87 -2.41 -7.59 18.89
C VAL A 87 -3.76 -7.82 19.56
N ILE A 88 -4.48 -6.73 19.83
CA ILE A 88 -5.78 -6.72 20.49
C ILE A 88 -6.89 -6.54 19.45
N GLY A 89 -7.84 -7.47 19.41
CA GLY A 89 -8.95 -7.52 18.46
C GLY A 89 -8.58 -8.29 17.19
N LEU A 90 -9.02 -9.54 17.10
CA LEU A 90 -8.76 -10.49 16.02
C LEU A 90 -9.92 -10.55 15.02
N GLY A 91 -10.40 -9.37 14.63
CA GLY A 91 -11.19 -9.24 13.41
C GLY A 91 -10.30 -9.34 12.16
N ARG A 92 -10.88 -9.18 10.97
CA ARG A 92 -10.18 -9.31 9.67
C ARG A 92 -8.81 -8.61 9.61
N PHE A 93 -8.73 -7.39 10.14
CA PHE A 93 -7.50 -6.61 10.13
C PHE A 93 -6.47 -7.12 11.16
N GLY A 94 -6.87 -7.29 12.42
CA GLY A 94 -5.97 -7.75 13.48
C GLY A 94 -5.45 -9.16 13.22
N THR A 95 -6.29 -10.07 12.74
CA THR A 95 -5.86 -11.42 12.30
C THR A 95 -4.81 -11.33 11.20
N ALA A 96 -5.06 -10.57 10.12
CA ALA A 96 -4.10 -10.44 9.02
C ALA A 96 -2.75 -9.89 9.51
N VAL A 97 -2.78 -8.92 10.42
CA VAL A 97 -1.56 -8.36 11.03
C VAL A 97 -0.84 -9.39 11.89
N ALA A 98 -1.54 -10.07 12.79
CA ALA A 98 -0.96 -11.08 13.68
C ALA A 98 -0.33 -12.23 12.88
N THR A 99 -1.04 -12.78 11.89
CA THR A 99 -0.54 -13.85 11.02
C THR A 99 0.70 -13.39 10.26
N THR A 100 0.66 -12.21 9.64
CA THR A 100 1.80 -11.68 8.88
C THR A 100 3.02 -11.49 9.78
N LEU A 101 2.84 -10.99 11.00
CA LEU A 101 3.94 -10.83 11.96
C LEU A 101 4.57 -12.19 12.33
N VAL A 102 3.75 -13.20 12.61
CA VAL A 102 4.22 -14.57 12.89
C VAL A 102 4.97 -15.17 11.70
N GLU A 103 4.42 -15.05 10.49
CA GLU A 103 5.07 -15.52 9.25
C GLU A 103 6.44 -14.87 9.01
N ASN A 104 6.63 -13.64 9.49
CA ASN A 104 7.88 -12.90 9.41
C ASN A 104 8.78 -13.12 10.66
N GLY A 105 8.54 -14.17 11.43
CA GLY A 105 9.38 -14.61 12.55
C GLY A 105 9.28 -13.72 13.79
N ARG A 106 8.15 -13.04 14.00
CA ARG A 106 7.91 -12.21 15.18
C ARG A 106 7.10 -12.95 16.23
N THR A 107 7.39 -12.69 17.50
CA THR A 107 6.58 -13.16 18.63
C THR A 107 5.33 -12.29 18.73
N VAL A 108 4.16 -12.92 18.73
CA VAL A 108 2.87 -12.24 18.80
C VAL A 108 2.00 -12.85 19.89
N LEU A 109 1.52 -12.01 20.80
CA LEU A 109 0.39 -12.33 21.69
C LEU A 109 -0.90 -11.78 21.06
N ALA A 110 -1.76 -12.66 20.59
CA ALA A 110 -3.04 -12.32 19.99
C ALA A 110 -4.16 -12.38 21.04
N ILE A 111 -4.95 -11.30 21.15
CA ILE A 111 -6.00 -11.16 22.16
C ILE A 111 -7.32 -10.82 21.48
N ASP A 112 -8.39 -11.54 21.82
CA ASP A 112 -9.78 -11.13 21.51
C ASP A 112 -10.69 -11.52 22.69
N SER A 113 -11.82 -10.84 22.86
CA SER A 113 -12.81 -11.21 23.87
C SER A 113 -13.77 -12.29 23.37
N ASP A 114 -13.91 -12.42 22.05
CA ASP A 114 -14.76 -13.39 21.37
C ASP A 114 -14.12 -14.78 21.39
N HIS A 115 -14.82 -15.72 22.04
CA HIS A 115 -14.37 -17.10 22.20
C HIS A 115 -14.21 -17.82 20.87
N ASP A 116 -15.13 -17.63 19.93
CA ASP A 116 -15.14 -18.35 18.66
C ASP A 116 -13.95 -17.94 17.79
N ARG A 117 -13.58 -16.65 17.82
CA ARG A 117 -12.37 -16.15 17.14
C ARG A 117 -11.08 -16.72 17.74
N VAL A 118 -10.99 -16.72 19.06
CA VAL A 118 -9.82 -17.27 19.77
C VAL A 118 -9.66 -18.75 19.44
N GLN A 119 -10.75 -19.52 19.50
CA GLN A 119 -10.74 -20.94 19.20
C GLN A 119 -10.33 -21.22 17.75
N ALA A 120 -10.86 -20.45 16.79
CA ALA A 120 -10.53 -20.59 15.38
C ALA A 120 -9.03 -20.32 15.11
N LEU A 121 -8.46 -19.29 15.74
CA LEU A 121 -7.08 -18.86 15.49
C LEU A 121 -6.03 -19.58 16.34
N SER A 122 -6.43 -20.31 17.38
CA SER A 122 -5.52 -21.09 18.23
C SER A 122 -4.77 -22.20 17.47
N GLY A 123 -5.26 -22.61 16.30
CA GLY A 123 -4.56 -23.54 15.40
C GLY A 123 -3.61 -22.87 14.40
N GLU A 124 -3.70 -21.55 14.22
CA GLU A 124 -2.95 -20.77 13.21
C GLU A 124 -1.88 -19.87 13.84
N LEU A 125 -2.14 -19.35 15.04
CA LEU A 125 -1.25 -18.43 15.74
C LEU A 125 -0.67 -19.11 17.01
N PRO A 126 0.63 -18.92 17.31
CA PRO A 126 1.28 -19.60 18.44
C PRO A 126 0.72 -19.26 19.82
N HIS A 127 0.29 -18.00 20.02
CA HIS A 127 -0.20 -17.51 21.30
C HIS A 127 -1.47 -16.68 21.11
N VAL A 128 -2.63 -17.30 21.37
CA VAL A 128 -3.94 -16.64 21.33
C VAL A 128 -4.61 -16.78 22.69
N VAL A 129 -5.12 -15.67 23.22
CA VAL A 129 -5.74 -15.62 24.55
C VAL A 129 -7.10 -14.93 24.46
N GLN A 130 -8.10 -15.57 25.07
CA GLN A 130 -9.38 -14.93 25.31
C GLN A 130 -9.28 -13.98 26.50
N LEU A 131 -9.37 -12.68 26.26
CA LEU A 131 -9.18 -11.67 27.29
C LEU A 131 -9.93 -10.38 26.97
N ASP A 132 -10.53 -9.79 28.00
CA ASP A 132 -11.12 -8.45 27.92
C ASP A 132 -10.01 -7.39 28.05
N ALA A 133 -9.70 -6.76 26.93
CA ALA A 133 -8.66 -5.75 26.83
C ALA A 133 -9.00 -4.41 27.51
N THR A 134 -10.21 -4.26 28.06
CA THR A 134 -10.58 -3.11 28.90
C THR A 134 -10.29 -3.34 30.39
N ASN A 135 -9.84 -4.54 30.75
CA ASN A 135 -9.44 -4.89 32.10
C ASN A 135 -7.91 -4.85 32.26
N ILE A 136 -7.41 -3.83 32.98
CA ILE A 136 -5.97 -3.64 33.19
C ILE A 136 -5.30 -4.81 33.91
N ASP A 137 -6.00 -5.44 34.86
CA ASP A 137 -5.44 -6.56 35.63
C ASP A 137 -5.34 -7.81 34.77
N ALA A 138 -6.29 -8.02 33.85
CA ALA A 138 -6.22 -9.09 32.87
C ALA A 138 -5.02 -8.89 31.93
N LEU A 139 -4.85 -7.69 31.38
CA LEU A 139 -3.70 -7.36 30.51
C LEU A 139 -2.36 -7.56 31.25
N ARG A 140 -2.28 -7.17 32.52
CA ARG A 140 -1.10 -7.39 33.36
C ARG A 140 -0.81 -8.88 33.57
N GLN A 141 -1.85 -9.69 33.87
CA GLN A 141 -1.71 -11.13 34.03
C GLN A 141 -1.24 -11.82 32.73
N ALA A 142 -1.63 -11.30 31.58
CA ALA A 142 -1.15 -11.75 30.28
C ALA A 142 0.28 -11.26 29.93
N GLY A 143 0.92 -10.48 30.81
CA GLY A 143 2.30 -10.02 30.62
C GLY A 143 2.47 -8.92 29.57
N VAL A 144 1.39 -8.20 29.23
CA VAL A 144 1.36 -7.21 28.14
C VAL A 144 2.41 -6.10 28.28
N GLU A 145 2.78 -5.75 29.50
CA GLU A 145 3.83 -4.77 29.84
C GLU A 145 5.24 -5.14 29.35
N THR A 146 5.48 -6.41 29.03
CA THR A 146 6.79 -6.88 28.53
C THR A 146 6.97 -6.68 27.03
N PHE A 147 5.88 -6.42 26.29
CA PHE A 147 5.89 -6.29 24.84
C PHE A 147 6.33 -4.89 24.39
N ASP A 148 7.10 -4.82 23.30
CA ASP A 148 7.62 -3.56 22.78
C ASP A 148 6.53 -2.73 22.08
N THR A 149 5.65 -3.39 21.32
CA THR A 149 4.64 -2.74 20.48
C THR A 149 3.27 -3.36 20.68
N GLY A 150 2.26 -2.52 20.91
CA GLY A 150 0.86 -2.93 21.01
C GLY A 150 0.01 -2.38 19.88
N LEU A 151 -0.79 -3.25 19.28
CA LEU A 151 -1.72 -2.93 18.20
C LEU A 151 -3.16 -3.10 18.68
N VAL A 152 -3.94 -2.02 18.68
CA VAL A 152 -5.37 -2.05 19.03
C VAL A 152 -6.19 -2.04 17.75
N CYS A 153 -6.69 -3.20 17.38
CA CYS A 153 -7.41 -3.47 16.13
C CYS A 153 -8.93 -3.63 16.30
N ILE A 154 -9.47 -3.23 17.46
CA ILE A 154 -10.91 -3.22 17.75
C ILE A 154 -11.61 -2.24 16.80
N GLY A 155 -12.56 -2.73 16.00
CA GLY A 155 -13.16 -1.97 14.91
C GLY A 155 -14.42 -1.18 15.31
N THR A 156 -15.54 -1.89 15.45
CA THR A 156 -16.87 -1.29 15.60
C THR A 156 -17.12 -0.69 16.98
N ASP A 157 -16.37 -1.13 17.98
CA ASP A 157 -16.47 -0.65 19.35
C ASP A 157 -15.36 0.36 19.65
N PHE A 158 -15.68 1.63 19.46
CA PHE A 158 -14.71 2.70 19.68
C PHE A 158 -14.37 2.90 21.16
N GLU A 159 -15.32 2.64 22.06
CA GLU A 159 -15.10 2.76 23.51
C GLU A 159 -14.06 1.74 23.97
N ASN A 160 -14.23 0.47 23.59
CA ASN A 160 -13.27 -0.58 23.93
C ASN A 160 -11.89 -0.37 23.26
N ASN A 161 -11.86 0.15 22.03
CA ASN A 161 -10.61 0.54 21.36
C ASN A 161 -9.89 1.65 22.13
N LEU A 162 -10.62 2.69 22.52
CA LEU A 162 -10.07 3.82 23.28
C LEU A 162 -9.51 3.37 24.62
N LEU A 163 -10.28 2.58 25.38
CA LEU A 163 -9.88 2.05 26.67
C LEU A 163 -8.63 1.16 26.54
N ALA A 164 -8.63 0.20 25.62
CA ALA A 164 -7.45 -0.66 25.40
C ALA A 164 -6.20 0.17 25.06
N THR A 165 -6.33 1.20 24.21
CA THR A 165 -5.24 2.11 23.85
C THR A 165 -4.67 2.81 25.08
N VAL A 166 -5.53 3.38 25.93
CA VAL A 166 -5.13 4.04 27.18
C VAL A 166 -4.43 3.06 28.12
N LEU A 167 -4.97 1.85 28.26
CA LEU A 167 -4.42 0.84 29.17
C LEU A 167 -3.04 0.34 28.72
N LEU A 168 -2.83 0.11 27.41
CA LEU A 168 -1.49 -0.21 26.89
C LEU A 168 -0.47 0.88 27.23
N ARG A 169 -0.86 2.14 27.10
CA ARG A 169 0.01 3.27 27.46
C ARG A 169 0.29 3.33 28.96
N GLN A 170 -0.71 3.07 29.79
CA GLN A 170 -0.54 3.00 31.26
C GLN A 170 0.34 1.84 31.70
N LEU A 171 0.29 0.70 30.99
CA LEU A 171 1.14 -0.47 31.24
C LEU A 171 2.59 -0.28 30.75
N GLY A 172 2.92 0.86 30.14
CA GLY A 172 4.27 1.19 29.73
C GLY A 172 4.70 0.59 28.39
N VAL A 173 3.75 0.14 27.56
CA VAL A 173 4.05 -0.31 26.20
C VAL A 173 4.65 0.86 25.41
N GLN A 174 5.84 0.64 24.86
CA GLN A 174 6.67 1.72 24.30
C GLN A 174 6.06 2.34 23.04
N ARG A 175 5.44 1.51 22.20
CA ARG A 175 4.78 1.94 20.97
C ARG A 175 3.36 1.40 20.89
N VAL A 176 2.38 2.28 20.81
CA VAL A 176 0.95 1.93 20.67
C VAL A 176 0.45 2.38 19.30
N ILE A 177 -0.07 1.43 18.51
CA ILE A 177 -0.67 1.66 17.21
C ILE A 177 -2.16 1.33 17.31
N ALA A 178 -3.04 2.28 17.01
CA ALA A 178 -4.48 2.06 17.09
C ALA A 178 -5.15 2.13 15.72
N LYS A 179 -6.19 1.30 15.51
CA LYS A 179 -7.07 1.37 14.34
C LYS A 179 -8.16 2.41 14.57
N ALA A 180 -8.42 3.25 13.57
CA ALA A 180 -9.58 4.15 13.54
C ALA A 180 -10.44 3.90 12.30
N LEU A 181 -11.76 4.10 12.41
CA LEU A 181 -12.68 4.10 11.29
C LEU A 181 -12.89 5.50 10.70
N THR A 182 -12.65 6.55 11.48
CA THR A 182 -12.85 7.95 11.06
C THR A 182 -11.67 8.85 11.45
N ILE A 183 -11.56 10.01 10.79
CA ILE A 183 -10.54 11.02 11.10
C ILE A 183 -10.73 11.57 12.53
N THR A 184 -11.97 11.75 12.98
CA THR A 184 -12.25 12.19 14.36
C THR A 184 -11.75 11.18 15.39
N GLN A 185 -11.99 9.88 15.17
CA GLN A 185 -11.46 8.84 16.05
C GLN A 185 -9.93 8.84 16.08
N ARG A 186 -9.29 9.08 14.92
CA ARG A 186 -7.83 9.24 14.83
C ARG A 186 -7.30 10.35 15.73
N GLU A 187 -7.90 11.53 15.67
CA GLU A 187 -7.49 12.66 16.50
C GLU A 187 -7.64 12.37 18.00
N ILE A 188 -8.70 11.66 18.39
CA ILE A 188 -8.91 11.26 19.78
C ILE A 188 -7.86 10.25 20.22
N LEU A 189 -7.62 9.19 19.45
CA LEU A 189 -6.65 8.14 19.77
C LEU A 189 -5.22 8.68 19.94
N LEU A 190 -4.81 9.59 19.07
CA LEU A 190 -3.51 10.27 19.19
C LEU A 190 -3.40 11.08 20.48
N LYS A 191 -4.48 11.78 20.89
CA LYS A 191 -4.49 12.58 22.11
C LYS A 191 -4.44 11.73 23.38
N VAL A 192 -5.00 10.52 23.37
CA VAL A 192 -5.03 9.64 24.55
C VAL A 192 -3.81 8.72 24.68
N GLY A 193 -2.87 8.79 23.74
CA GLY A 193 -1.57 8.14 23.88
C GLY A 193 -1.23 7.07 22.84
N ALA A 194 -2.01 6.94 21.75
CA ALA A 194 -1.53 6.20 20.59
C ALA A 194 -0.37 6.98 19.93
N ASP A 195 0.73 6.29 19.63
CA ASP A 195 1.87 6.87 18.92
C ASP A 195 1.60 6.93 17.41
N GLU A 196 0.77 6.01 16.91
CA GLU A 196 0.34 5.95 15.51
C GLU A 196 -1.12 5.53 15.40
N VAL A 197 -1.81 6.06 14.38
CA VAL A 197 -3.18 5.64 14.07
C VAL A 197 -3.35 5.37 12.59
N ILE A 198 -3.90 4.20 12.29
CA ILE A 198 -4.13 3.69 10.93
C ILE A 198 -5.62 3.73 10.58
N LEU A 199 -5.93 3.98 9.31
CA LEU A 199 -7.31 3.94 8.79
C LEU A 199 -7.38 2.99 7.58
N PRO A 200 -7.39 1.66 7.82
CA PRO A 200 -7.19 0.67 6.76
C PRO A 200 -8.19 0.80 5.61
N GLU A 201 -9.47 0.97 5.92
CA GLU A 201 -10.54 1.08 4.94
C GLU A 201 -10.45 2.37 4.13
N HIS A 202 -10.10 3.49 4.77
CA HIS A 202 -9.93 4.77 4.10
C HIS A 202 -8.70 4.77 3.17
N GLU A 203 -7.59 4.20 3.63
CA GLU A 203 -6.35 4.07 2.83
C GLU A 203 -6.55 3.14 1.64
N ALA A 204 -7.18 1.97 1.85
CA ALA A 204 -7.52 1.05 0.77
C ALA A 204 -8.49 1.68 -0.23
N GLY A 205 -9.50 2.40 0.27
CA GLY A 205 -10.47 3.13 -0.56
C GLY A 205 -9.81 4.22 -1.41
N ARG A 206 -8.91 5.04 -0.82
CA ARG A 206 -8.16 6.05 -1.57
C ARG A 206 -7.27 5.43 -2.64
N ARG A 207 -6.59 4.33 -2.32
CA ARG A 207 -5.77 3.60 -3.30
C ARG A 207 -6.61 3.06 -4.46
N LEU A 208 -7.77 2.47 -4.17
CA LEU A 208 -8.69 2.00 -5.20
C LEU A 208 -9.27 3.17 -6.02
N GLY A 209 -9.70 4.25 -5.37
CA GLY A 209 -10.23 5.44 -6.03
C GLY A 209 -9.23 6.08 -6.99
N ARG A 210 -7.97 6.25 -6.56
CA ARG A 210 -6.88 6.70 -7.44
C ARG A 210 -6.71 5.78 -8.66
N LYS A 211 -6.78 4.46 -8.45
CA LYS A 211 -6.70 3.49 -9.55
C LYS A 211 -7.86 3.60 -10.53
N MET A 212 -9.07 3.92 -10.08
CA MET A 212 -10.26 4.05 -10.93
C MET A 212 -10.40 5.43 -11.59
N ALA A 213 -9.89 6.49 -10.95
CA ALA A 213 -9.98 7.86 -11.44
C ALA A 213 -9.09 8.12 -12.68
N VAL A 214 -8.12 7.24 -12.94
CA VAL A 214 -7.22 7.38 -14.08
C VAL A 214 -7.63 6.42 -15.18
N ASP A 215 -8.42 6.95 -16.12
CA ASP A 215 -8.60 6.32 -17.42
C ASP A 215 -7.22 6.10 -18.07
N HIS A 216 -6.96 4.88 -18.55
CA HIS A 216 -5.73 4.49 -19.26
C HIS A 216 -4.45 4.30 -18.41
N LEU A 217 -4.55 4.19 -17.08
CA LEU A 217 -3.45 3.64 -16.28
C LEU A 217 -3.42 2.12 -16.40
N VAL A 218 -2.34 1.57 -16.97
CA VAL A 218 -2.24 0.12 -17.20
C VAL A 218 -1.94 -0.59 -15.87
N ASP A 219 -1.05 -0.04 -15.05
CA ASP A 219 -0.74 -0.54 -13.70
C ASP A 219 0.06 0.49 -12.85
N TYR A 220 -0.02 0.41 -11.51
CA TYR A 220 0.73 1.27 -10.57
C TYR A 220 1.26 0.47 -9.38
N LEU A 221 2.56 0.57 -9.15
CA LEU A 221 3.21 0.02 -7.96
C LEU A 221 3.74 1.15 -7.09
N GLU A 222 3.15 1.32 -5.92
CA GLU A 222 3.62 2.28 -4.91
C GLU A 222 4.96 1.83 -4.33
N VAL A 223 5.97 2.70 -4.40
CA VAL A 223 7.29 2.48 -3.81
C VAL A 223 7.38 3.16 -2.44
N SER A 224 6.76 4.34 -2.29
CA SER A 224 6.62 5.11 -1.05
C SER A 224 5.52 6.16 -1.20
N ASN A 225 5.11 6.85 -0.12
CA ASN A 225 4.02 7.84 -0.13
C ASN A 225 4.01 8.73 -1.39
N ASP A 226 3.02 8.50 -2.26
CA ASP A 226 2.75 9.20 -3.53
C ASP A 226 3.85 9.10 -4.61
N VAL A 227 4.87 8.24 -4.44
CA VAL A 227 5.90 7.92 -5.44
C VAL A 227 5.82 6.44 -5.80
N GLY A 228 5.73 6.15 -7.08
CA GLY A 228 5.62 4.78 -7.56
C GLY A 228 6.11 4.58 -8.98
N VAL A 229 6.03 3.33 -9.41
CA VAL A 229 6.18 2.93 -10.80
C VAL A 229 4.82 3.02 -11.47
N VAL A 230 4.72 3.85 -12.50
CA VAL A 230 3.49 4.15 -13.22
C VAL A 230 3.63 3.65 -14.66
N GLU A 231 2.68 2.84 -15.15
CA GLU A 231 2.58 2.49 -16.58
C GLU A 231 1.55 3.37 -17.28
N LEU A 232 2.01 4.22 -18.21
CA LEU A 232 1.17 5.11 -18.99
C LEU A 232 1.27 4.81 -20.49
N LEU A 233 0.15 4.88 -21.20
CA LEU A 233 0.16 4.97 -22.65
C LEU A 233 0.83 6.29 -23.06
N ALA A 234 1.77 6.24 -24.01
CA ALA A 234 2.46 7.41 -24.52
C ALA A 234 1.43 8.42 -25.07
N PRO A 235 1.32 9.63 -24.49
CA PRO A 235 0.34 10.60 -24.96
C PRO A 235 0.73 11.15 -26.34
N PRO A 236 -0.23 11.60 -27.16
CA PRO A 236 0.04 12.10 -28.53
C PRO A 236 1.12 13.17 -28.62
N SER A 237 1.22 14.02 -27.59
CA SER A 237 2.24 15.07 -27.47
C SER A 237 3.68 14.54 -27.38
N THR A 238 3.86 13.24 -27.12
CA THR A 238 5.17 12.61 -26.94
C THR A 238 5.61 11.78 -28.14
N TRP A 239 4.73 11.54 -29.10
CA TRP A 239 5.01 10.67 -30.25
C TRP A 239 6.08 11.27 -31.16
N GLU A 240 6.88 10.38 -31.74
CA GLU A 240 8.01 10.69 -32.61
C GLU A 240 9.10 11.56 -31.96
N HIS A 241 9.00 11.86 -30.66
CA HIS A 241 10.01 12.57 -29.89
C HIS A 241 10.93 11.62 -29.14
N SER A 242 12.21 11.98 -29.05
CA SER A 242 13.17 11.23 -28.23
C SER A 242 13.00 11.52 -26.74
N LEU A 243 13.38 10.58 -25.87
CA LEU A 243 13.36 10.81 -24.42
C LEU A 243 14.18 12.04 -23.99
N SER A 244 15.28 12.35 -24.70
CA SER A 244 16.03 13.59 -24.51
C SER A 244 15.25 14.84 -24.91
N GLU A 245 14.55 14.82 -26.05
CA GLU A 245 13.72 15.95 -26.51
C GLU A 245 12.58 16.22 -25.52
N LEU A 246 12.00 15.16 -24.95
CA LEU A 246 10.91 15.25 -23.98
C LEU A 246 11.38 15.73 -22.59
N SER A 247 12.63 15.42 -22.22
CA SER A 247 13.24 15.86 -20.95
C SER A 247 12.36 15.59 -19.72
N LEU A 248 11.71 14.42 -19.69
CA LEU A 248 10.66 14.06 -18.71
C LEU A 248 11.10 14.21 -17.25
N ARG A 249 12.37 13.90 -16.96
CA ARG A 249 12.96 14.06 -15.62
C ARG A 249 13.03 15.52 -15.19
N GLN A 250 13.34 16.43 -16.10
CA GLN A 250 13.48 17.86 -15.80
C GLN A 250 12.12 18.57 -15.79
N ARG A 251 11.22 18.22 -16.72
CA ARG A 251 9.90 18.86 -16.83
C ARG A 251 8.90 18.35 -15.80
N TYR A 252 8.90 17.06 -15.53
CA TYR A 252 7.87 16.41 -14.71
C TYR A 252 8.45 15.70 -13.48
N GLY A 253 9.77 15.53 -13.36
CA GLY A 253 10.35 14.70 -12.29
C GLY A 253 10.21 13.19 -12.53
N LEU A 254 9.82 12.79 -13.75
CA LEU A 254 9.60 11.39 -14.11
C LEU A 254 10.86 10.76 -14.69
N THR A 255 11.24 9.59 -14.18
CA THR A 255 12.36 8.80 -14.72
C THR A 255 11.83 7.61 -15.49
N VAL A 256 12.10 7.55 -16.80
CA VAL A 256 11.71 6.38 -17.62
C VAL A 256 12.57 5.18 -17.25
N ILE A 257 11.91 4.09 -16.85
CA ILE A 257 12.54 2.83 -16.48
C ILE A 257 12.50 1.85 -17.65
N ALA A 258 11.38 1.80 -18.38
CA ALA A 258 11.19 0.93 -19.52
C ALA A 258 10.16 1.52 -20.51
N VAL A 259 10.22 1.07 -21.75
CA VAL A 259 9.15 1.28 -22.74
C VAL A 259 8.75 -0.08 -23.29
N ARG A 260 7.45 -0.34 -23.33
CA ARG A 260 6.88 -1.53 -23.97
C ARG A 260 6.27 -1.13 -25.31
N ARG A 261 6.70 -1.79 -26.38
CA ARG A 261 6.18 -1.63 -27.74
C ARG A 261 5.65 -2.97 -28.21
N GLY A 262 4.32 -3.13 -28.24
CA GLY A 262 3.69 -4.43 -28.45
C GLY A 262 4.13 -5.43 -27.36
N ASP A 263 4.78 -6.51 -27.78
CA ASP A 263 5.32 -7.58 -26.91
C ASP A 263 6.76 -7.31 -26.42
N ASP A 264 7.46 -6.36 -27.05
CA ASP A 264 8.84 -6.06 -26.72
C ASP A 264 8.92 -5.10 -25.53
N LEU A 265 9.73 -5.48 -24.53
CA LEU A 265 10.04 -4.66 -23.37
C LEU A 265 11.47 -4.13 -23.48
N ILE A 266 11.62 -2.85 -23.78
CA ILE A 266 12.89 -2.14 -23.76
C ILE A 266 13.14 -1.62 -22.35
N VAL A 267 14.06 -2.26 -21.63
CA VAL A 267 14.51 -1.82 -20.31
C VAL A 267 15.59 -0.75 -20.46
N SER A 268 15.52 0.30 -19.65
CA SER A 268 16.46 1.43 -19.65
C SER A 268 16.72 1.98 -21.06
N PRO A 269 15.66 2.46 -21.75
CA PRO A 269 15.79 2.99 -23.10
C PRO A 269 16.80 4.13 -23.15
N SER A 270 17.58 4.19 -24.24
CA SER A 270 18.55 5.26 -24.45
C SER A 270 17.87 6.64 -24.55
N ALA A 271 18.62 7.71 -24.30
CA ALA A 271 18.11 9.08 -24.45
C ALA A 271 17.54 9.37 -25.85
N GLY A 272 18.12 8.76 -26.89
CA GLY A 272 17.67 8.89 -28.28
C GLY A 272 16.46 8.03 -28.65
N PHE A 273 15.93 7.20 -27.73
CA PHE A 273 14.78 6.36 -27.99
C PHE A 273 13.55 7.22 -28.29
N ARG A 274 12.93 7.02 -29.46
CA ARG A 274 11.73 7.75 -29.88
C ARG A 274 10.47 6.99 -29.49
N LEU A 275 9.58 7.66 -28.76
CA LEU A 275 8.26 7.14 -28.42
C LEU A 275 7.36 7.12 -29.65
N LYS A 276 6.47 6.14 -29.70
CA LYS A 276 5.47 5.97 -30.76
C LYS A 276 4.07 5.83 -30.18
N GLU A 277 3.09 5.92 -31.06
CA GLU A 277 1.73 5.49 -30.76
C GLU A 277 1.73 4.04 -30.24
N GLU A 278 0.82 3.75 -29.29
CA GLU A 278 0.73 2.46 -28.58
C GLU A 278 1.91 2.08 -27.66
N ASP A 279 2.97 2.90 -27.57
CA ASP A 279 4.01 2.66 -26.58
C ASP A 279 3.46 2.81 -25.16
N ILE A 280 3.83 1.88 -24.28
CA ILE A 280 3.56 1.99 -22.86
C ILE A 280 4.86 2.36 -22.15
N VAL A 281 4.89 3.56 -21.62
CA VAL A 281 6.04 4.12 -20.90
C VAL A 281 5.90 3.78 -19.43
N VAL A 282 6.93 3.15 -18.88
CA VAL A 282 7.02 2.80 -17.47
C VAL A 282 7.94 3.81 -16.79
N VAL A 283 7.39 4.62 -15.89
CA VAL A 283 8.13 5.70 -15.22
C VAL A 283 8.16 5.51 -13.71
N LEU A 284 9.25 5.95 -13.08
CA LEU A 284 9.34 6.18 -11.65
C LEU A 284 9.09 7.67 -11.37
N GLY A 285 8.13 7.97 -10.50
CA GLY A 285 7.86 9.35 -10.08
C GLY A 285 6.57 9.47 -9.29
N ARG A 286 6.10 10.70 -9.08
CA ARG A 286 4.81 10.92 -8.43
C ARG A 286 3.66 10.68 -9.40
N MET A 287 2.54 10.19 -8.88
CA MET A 287 1.35 9.96 -9.70
C MET A 287 0.85 11.26 -10.36
N GLU A 288 0.81 12.35 -9.60
CA GLU A 288 0.39 13.67 -10.09
C GLU A 288 1.27 14.17 -11.24
N ASP A 289 2.57 13.85 -11.22
CA ASP A 289 3.51 14.23 -12.26
C ASP A 289 3.26 13.44 -13.56
N ALA A 290 2.95 12.15 -13.42
CA ALA A 290 2.58 11.28 -14.54
C ALA A 290 1.27 11.73 -15.19
N GLU A 291 0.30 12.19 -14.39
CA GLU A 291 -0.94 12.79 -14.91
C GLU A 291 -0.69 14.09 -15.67
N ARG A 292 0.20 14.96 -15.18
CA ARG A 292 0.58 16.19 -15.91
C ARG A 292 1.27 15.92 -17.24
N MET A 293 2.03 14.83 -17.36
CA MET A 293 2.64 14.43 -18.63
C MET A 293 1.59 14.00 -19.66
N ARG A 294 0.44 13.48 -19.19
CA ARG A 294 -0.65 13.00 -20.05
C ARG A 294 -1.47 14.13 -20.68
N GLN A 295 -1.59 15.27 -19.99
CA GLN A 295 -2.34 16.45 -20.43
C GLN A 295 -1.59 17.21 -21.52
#